data_AF-A0A433PKL1-F1
#
_entry.id   AF-A0A433PKL1-F1
#
_cell.length_a   1.000
_cell.length_b   1.000
_cell.length_c   1.000
_cell.angle_alpha   90.00
_cell.angle_beta   90.00
_cell.angle_gamma   90.00
#
_symmetry.space_group_name_H-M   'P 1'
#
loop_
_entity.id
_entity.type
_entity.pdbx_description
1 polymer ?
#
loop_
_entity_poly.entity_id
_entity_poly.type
_entity_poly.pdbx_seq_one_letter_code
_entity_poly.pdbx_strand_id
1 'polypeptide(L)'
;MTWLAELQLNYITLYITSYLRRPEVLCAIIFALALIGFYVYGHFFSSPYQFRVTAILVEALLIVTMLIWNGYLYQREKRLALREITDRAETIIDALERNGMGRDQDPHIPFVPSLSVTKVIRDDVIHVFPINLLVEGDVVEMLFGDTAPCRMEYLHPNFTTSSSSSSSSSSSSFPSPIPDSVPHKELAPDQVFKPSFFGLPPPPTFLPQYTYLRGRHHFRLLETPLSTNLRAALRQERPHTVIHNEADVLVRLFLRRILWVVLTVALGVNLLKYTLKDYLANGHSDQWFEVLIVQPIYAVLPLLPFSLPTLWIVARSFGNAKVLVLFEALQISKTEYADDDEVDEFDSEAPPPTKNVVLDSRAVWSRFGSLLTKWDRMSLTRSTNLFESLGSTTVICCIDREGTISNPIPTVEKIIFPNSEDDITILEMTEDTTRPTGIRFEDQDWDQYLPCLKPLGLNLLLNTNCGVLRGRRKVENHRRRVSLQLYGKTQPARQSCLCRLGKEIGFTDDALKTFVRRKDIYTFAPYHECLAGPLRNYQFEIPSMLSNVYEEMKSGTRLPTVVGRASGDDFGFVLGLLGRQGASYDERSEIFYYYYFYALIAKGLLVLQPLLTHS
;
A
#
# COMPACT_ATOMS: atom_id res chain seq x y z
N MET A 1 -21.23 -15.90 21.93
CA MET A 1 -20.07 -16.38 22.72
C MET A 1 -19.96 -17.90 22.81
N THR A 2 -21.07 -18.64 22.91
CA THR A 2 -21.10 -20.12 22.92
C THR A 2 -20.54 -20.76 21.64
N TRP A 3 -20.89 -20.22 20.46
CA TRP A 3 -20.39 -20.72 19.16
C TRP A 3 -18.87 -20.58 18.97
N LEU A 4 -18.27 -19.48 19.46
CA LEU A 4 -16.82 -19.28 19.45
C LEU A 4 -16.09 -20.22 20.42
N ALA A 5 -16.73 -20.56 21.55
CA ALA A 5 -16.18 -21.50 22.53
C ALA A 5 -16.20 -22.95 22.00
N GLU A 6 -17.28 -23.37 21.34
CA GLU A 6 -17.38 -24.70 20.69
C GLU A 6 -16.38 -24.84 19.54
N LEU A 7 -16.23 -23.81 18.69
CA LEU A 7 -15.19 -23.79 17.66
C LEU A 7 -13.80 -23.91 18.26
N GLN A 8 -13.49 -23.14 19.32
CA GLN A 8 -12.19 -23.20 19.98
C GLN A 8 -11.91 -24.58 20.60
N LEU A 9 -12.91 -25.24 21.17
CA LEU A 9 -12.76 -26.59 21.71
C LEU A 9 -12.44 -27.60 20.61
N ASN A 10 -13.15 -27.52 19.48
CA ASN A 10 -12.93 -28.37 18.31
C ASN A 10 -11.54 -28.18 17.69
N TYR A 11 -11.03 -26.95 17.67
CA TYR A 11 -9.66 -26.67 17.20
C TYR A 11 -8.59 -27.20 18.17
N ILE A 12 -8.82 -27.12 19.48
CA ILE A 12 -7.89 -27.65 20.48
C ILE A 12 -7.72 -29.16 20.32
N THR A 13 -8.83 -29.91 20.20
CA THR A 13 -8.79 -31.36 19.96
C THR A 13 -8.17 -31.69 18.61
N LEU A 14 -8.44 -30.92 17.56
CA LEU A 14 -7.79 -31.08 16.25
C LEU A 14 -6.28 -30.88 16.33
N TYR A 15 -5.79 -29.88 17.06
CA TYR A 15 -4.35 -29.64 17.17
C TYR A 15 -3.63 -30.69 18.01
N ILE A 16 -4.23 -31.13 19.11
CA ILE A 16 -3.68 -32.22 19.93
C ILE A 16 -3.60 -33.51 19.11
N THR A 17 -4.67 -33.87 18.39
CA THR A 17 -4.66 -35.06 17.53
C THR A 17 -3.65 -34.94 16.39
N SER A 18 -3.49 -33.75 15.80
CA SER A 18 -2.45 -33.50 14.78
C SER A 18 -1.03 -33.64 15.32
N TYR A 19 -0.79 -33.21 16.57
CA TYR A 19 0.51 -33.33 17.23
C TYR A 19 0.83 -34.80 17.55
N LEU A 20 -0.13 -35.53 18.13
CA LEU A 20 0.03 -36.94 18.48
C LEU A 20 0.22 -37.85 17.27
N ARG A 21 -0.27 -37.48 16.08
CA ARG A 21 -0.09 -38.24 14.84
C ARG A 21 1.30 -38.09 14.21
N ARG A 22 2.15 -37.19 14.72
CA ARG A 22 3.49 -36.99 14.18
C ARG A 22 4.38 -38.19 14.49
N PRO A 23 5.17 -38.69 13.52
CA PRO A 23 5.98 -39.89 13.70
C PRO A 23 7.00 -39.74 14.83
N GLU A 24 7.60 -38.56 15.00
CA GLU A 24 8.54 -38.28 16.09
C GLU A 24 7.88 -38.38 17.48
N VAL A 25 6.63 -37.91 17.60
CA VAL A 25 5.86 -37.95 18.85
C VAL A 25 5.46 -39.38 19.17
N LEU A 26 5.01 -40.14 18.17
CA LEU A 26 4.68 -41.56 18.34
C LEU A 26 5.90 -42.38 18.77
N CYS A 27 7.06 -42.18 18.13
CA CYS A 27 8.30 -42.87 18.50
C CYS A 27 8.69 -42.53 19.95
N ALA A 28 8.65 -41.26 20.33
CA ALA A 28 8.96 -40.82 21.68
C ALA A 28 8.00 -41.40 22.73
N ILE A 29 6.70 -41.50 22.43
CA ILE A 29 5.70 -42.14 23.30
C ILE A 29 6.03 -43.63 23.48
N ILE A 30 6.34 -44.34 22.40
CA ILE A 30 6.72 -45.76 22.45
C ILE A 30 8.00 -45.94 23.29
N PHE A 31 8.99 -45.08 23.11
CA PHE A 31 10.25 -45.13 23.88
C PHE A 31 10.01 -44.87 25.36
N ALA A 32 9.21 -43.85 25.70
CA ALA A 32 8.85 -43.56 27.10
C ALA A 32 8.11 -44.76 27.75
N LEU A 33 7.14 -45.35 27.05
CA LEU A 33 6.40 -46.52 27.55
C LEU A 33 7.31 -47.74 27.72
N ALA A 34 8.23 -47.99 26.79
CA ALA A 34 9.17 -49.10 26.88
C ALA A 34 10.13 -48.95 28.07
N LEU A 35 10.65 -47.75 28.32
CA LEU A 35 11.52 -47.46 29.47
C LEU A 35 10.77 -47.54 30.80
N ILE A 36 9.52 -47.05 30.87
CA ILE A 36 8.66 -47.20 32.06
C ILE A 36 8.35 -48.68 32.32
N GLY A 37 8.01 -49.45 31.27
CA GLY A 37 7.76 -50.88 31.37
C GLY A 37 8.98 -51.63 31.91
N PHE A 38 10.18 -51.27 31.46
CA PHE A 38 11.43 -51.84 31.98
C PHE A 38 11.67 -51.48 33.43
N TYR A 39 11.42 -50.23 33.82
CA TYR A 39 11.53 -49.80 35.21
C TYR A 39 10.59 -50.60 36.12
N VAL A 40 9.32 -50.76 35.73
CA VAL A 40 8.34 -51.54 36.50
C VAL A 40 8.79 -52.99 36.63
N TYR A 41 9.23 -53.61 35.54
CA TYR A 41 9.75 -54.98 35.57
C TYR A 41 10.98 -55.11 36.49
N GLY A 42 11.98 -54.22 36.34
CA GLY A 42 13.17 -54.20 37.18
C GLY A 42 12.86 -53.99 38.66
N HIS A 43 11.87 -53.16 38.98
CA HIS A 43 11.47 -52.88 40.36
C HIS A 43 10.91 -54.12 41.08
N PHE A 44 10.13 -54.96 40.38
CA PHE A 44 9.49 -56.13 40.98
C PHE A 44 10.33 -57.41 40.92
N PHE A 45 11.17 -57.58 39.89
CA PHE A 45 11.81 -58.86 39.58
C PHE A 45 13.34 -58.88 39.74
N SER A 46 14.01 -57.73 39.94
CA SER A 46 15.48 -57.71 40.08
C SER A 46 15.96 -57.56 41.53
N SER A 47 16.82 -58.47 41.97
CA SER A 47 17.60 -58.36 43.21
C SER A 47 19.08 -58.57 42.88
N PRO A 48 20.03 -57.71 43.33
CA PRO A 48 19.88 -56.50 44.13
C PRO A 48 19.54 -55.23 43.31
N TYR A 49 19.03 -54.22 44.00
CA TYR A 49 18.61 -52.92 43.47
C TYR A 49 19.78 -52.19 42.78
N GLN A 50 19.73 -52.06 41.46
CA GLN A 50 20.76 -51.37 40.69
C GLN A 50 20.39 -49.89 40.51
N PHE A 51 21.30 -48.96 40.84
CA PHE A 51 21.20 -47.51 40.56
C PHE A 51 20.82 -47.18 39.10
N ARG A 52 21.04 -48.13 38.20
CA ARG A 52 20.72 -48.03 36.78
C ARG A 52 19.21 -48.05 36.50
N VAL A 53 18.41 -48.73 37.31
CA VAL A 53 16.94 -48.82 37.13
C VAL A 53 16.27 -47.48 37.45
N THR A 54 16.72 -46.80 38.51
CA THR A 54 16.21 -45.46 38.85
C THR A 54 16.62 -44.40 37.83
N ALA A 55 17.81 -44.50 37.22
CA ALA A 55 18.22 -43.62 36.13
C ALA A 55 17.29 -43.72 34.91
N ILE A 56 16.87 -44.93 34.54
CA ILE A 56 15.95 -45.18 33.41
C ILE A 56 14.58 -44.52 33.65
N LEU A 57 14.09 -44.51 34.90
CA LEU A 57 12.87 -43.79 35.25
C LEU A 57 13.01 -42.28 35.03
N VAL A 58 14.15 -41.71 35.43
CA VAL A 58 14.42 -40.28 35.24
C VAL A 58 14.47 -39.93 33.76
N GLU A 59 15.11 -40.75 32.94
CA GLU A 59 15.17 -40.57 31.49
C GLU A 59 13.78 -40.66 30.84
N ALA A 60 12.96 -41.64 31.24
CA ALA A 60 11.59 -41.75 30.76
C ALA A 60 10.74 -40.52 31.14
N LEU A 61 10.88 -40.03 32.39
CA LEU A 61 10.25 -38.79 32.84
C LEU A 61 10.73 -37.57 32.04
N LEU A 62 12.01 -37.49 31.70
CA LEU A 62 12.55 -36.41 30.85
C LEU A 62 11.94 -36.45 29.44
N ILE A 63 11.80 -37.62 28.83
CA ILE A 63 11.14 -37.76 27.52
C ILE A 63 9.67 -37.32 27.61
N VAL A 64 8.95 -37.75 28.65
CA VAL A 64 7.54 -37.37 28.86
C VAL A 64 7.40 -35.86 29.09
N THR A 65 8.26 -35.25 29.91
CA THR A 65 8.22 -33.79 30.13
C THR A 65 8.51 -33.01 28.85
N MET A 66 9.48 -33.45 28.04
CA MET A 66 9.77 -32.84 26.74
C MET A 66 8.61 -33.00 25.75
N LEU A 67 7.92 -34.15 25.75
CA LEU A 67 6.74 -34.37 24.91
C LEU A 67 5.58 -33.44 25.28
N ILE A 68 5.32 -33.28 26.59
CA ILE A 68 4.30 -32.37 27.10
C ILE A 68 4.66 -30.92 26.75
N TRP A 69 5.92 -30.54 26.97
CA TRP A 69 6.41 -29.20 26.67
C TRP A 69 6.30 -28.86 25.17
N ASN A 70 6.73 -29.75 24.29
CA ASN A 70 6.62 -29.56 22.84
C ASN A 70 5.16 -29.55 22.37
N GLY A 71 4.28 -30.35 22.99
CA GLY A 71 2.84 -30.31 22.73
C GLY A 71 2.23 -28.98 23.15
N TYR A 72 2.59 -28.48 24.33
CA TYR A 72 2.19 -27.15 24.81
C TYR A 72 2.66 -26.05 23.86
N LEU A 73 3.93 -26.06 23.44
CA LEU A 73 4.47 -25.08 22.51
C LEU A 73 3.77 -25.12 21.15
N TYR A 74 3.56 -26.31 20.60
CA TYR A 74 2.86 -26.48 19.32
C TYR A 74 1.42 -25.94 19.38
N GLN A 75 0.68 -26.28 20.43
CA GLN A 75 -0.68 -25.82 20.63
C GLN A 75 -0.72 -24.29 20.86
N ARG A 76 0.20 -23.77 21.68
CA ARG A 76 0.34 -22.35 21.93
C ARG A 76 0.61 -21.58 20.64
N GLU A 77 1.61 -21.97 19.84
CA GLU A 77 1.93 -21.27 18.60
C GLU A 77 0.81 -21.33 17.56
N LYS A 78 0.13 -22.48 17.39
CA LYS A 78 -1.05 -22.56 16.52
C LYS A 78 -2.19 -21.65 16.99
N ARG A 79 -2.47 -21.63 18.29
CA ARG A 79 -3.50 -20.75 18.87
C ARG A 79 -3.16 -19.28 18.70
N LEU A 80 -1.90 -18.90 18.89
CA LEU A 80 -1.44 -17.53 18.74
C LEU A 80 -1.50 -17.08 17.27
N ALA A 81 -1.03 -17.90 16.33
CA ALA A 81 -1.05 -17.59 14.91
C ALA A 81 -2.48 -17.34 14.37
N LEU A 82 -3.47 -18.13 14.82
CA LEU A 82 -4.87 -17.98 14.39
C LEU A 82 -5.52 -16.69 14.92
N ARG A 83 -5.16 -16.28 16.13
CA ARG A 83 -5.73 -15.08 16.76
C ARG A 83 -4.98 -13.80 16.41
N GLU A 84 -3.77 -13.90 15.86
CA GLU A 84 -2.90 -12.73 15.65
C GLU A 84 -3.55 -11.67 14.74
N ILE A 85 -4.13 -12.09 13.60
CA ILE A 85 -4.77 -11.16 12.66
C ILE A 85 -6.04 -10.54 13.25
N THR A 86 -6.84 -11.34 13.98
CA THR A 86 -8.06 -10.85 14.62
C THR A 86 -7.76 -9.90 15.78
N ASP A 87 -6.80 -10.25 16.64
CA ASP A 87 -6.35 -9.42 17.78
C ASP A 87 -5.78 -8.09 17.25
N ARG A 88 -5.06 -8.10 16.12
CA ARG A 88 -4.57 -6.87 15.46
C ARG A 88 -5.71 -6.02 14.89
N ALA A 89 -6.68 -6.64 14.22
CA ALA A 89 -7.83 -5.92 13.68
C ALA A 89 -8.64 -5.24 14.79
N GLU A 90 -8.91 -5.96 15.88
CA GLU A 90 -9.57 -5.42 17.07
C GLU A 90 -8.78 -4.25 17.67
N THR A 91 -7.46 -4.39 17.83
CA THR A 91 -6.61 -3.30 18.36
C THR A 91 -6.63 -2.04 17.48
N ILE A 92 -6.68 -2.19 16.15
CA ILE A 92 -6.80 -1.07 15.22
C ILE A 92 -8.17 -0.40 15.34
N ILE A 93 -9.24 -1.19 15.41
CA ILE A 93 -10.62 -0.68 15.58
C ILE A 93 -10.73 0.09 16.90
N ASP A 94 -10.26 -0.49 18.01
CA ASP A 94 -10.24 0.17 19.33
C ASP A 94 -9.45 1.48 19.32
N ALA A 95 -8.38 1.55 18.54
CA ALA A 95 -7.59 2.77 18.38
C ALA A 95 -8.35 3.83 17.56
N LEU A 96 -9.07 3.42 16.51
CA LEU A 96 -9.91 4.31 15.72
C LEU A 96 -11.10 4.84 16.52
N GLU A 97 -11.75 4.00 17.32
CA GLU A 97 -12.85 4.39 18.20
C GLU A 97 -12.41 5.38 19.27
N ARG A 98 -11.26 5.14 19.92
CA ARG A 98 -10.70 6.05 20.94
C ARG A 98 -10.29 7.40 20.38
N ASN A 99 -9.70 7.44 19.19
CA ASN A 99 -9.20 8.67 18.59
C ASN A 99 -10.29 9.49 17.88
N GLY A 100 -11.44 8.87 17.58
CA GLY A 100 -12.55 9.47 16.86
C GLY A 100 -12.25 9.67 15.37
N MET A 101 -13.20 9.26 14.51
CA MET A 101 -13.09 9.42 13.05
C MET A 101 -13.64 10.76 12.53
N GLY A 102 -14.12 11.63 13.42
CA GLY A 102 -14.79 12.89 13.09
C GLY A 102 -13.87 14.11 12.95
N ARG A 103 -12.55 13.93 12.89
CA ARG A 103 -11.64 15.05 12.56
C ARG A 103 -11.71 15.29 11.07
N ASP A 104 -11.97 16.54 10.67
CA ASP A 104 -11.78 17.01 9.31
C ASP A 104 -10.37 16.62 8.86
N GLN A 105 -10.26 15.57 8.06
CA GLN A 105 -8.98 15.17 7.51
C GLN A 105 -8.55 16.28 6.55
N ASP A 106 -7.38 16.84 6.84
CA ASP A 106 -6.83 17.96 6.09
C ASP A 106 -6.76 17.56 4.60
N PRO A 107 -7.33 18.34 3.66
CA PRO A 107 -7.33 18.04 2.22
C PRO A 107 -5.93 18.08 1.57
N HIS A 108 -4.87 18.10 2.39
CA HIS A 108 -3.48 17.99 2.00
C HIS A 108 -3.10 16.59 1.52
N ILE A 109 -3.95 15.59 1.76
CA ILE A 109 -3.76 14.23 1.26
C ILE A 109 -3.87 14.25 -0.28
N PRO A 110 -2.79 13.92 -1.01
CA PRO A 110 -2.84 13.86 -2.46
C PRO A 110 -3.67 12.64 -2.89
N PHE A 111 -4.61 12.83 -3.84
CA PHE A 111 -5.19 11.72 -4.60
C PHE A 111 -4.06 11.08 -5.41
N VAL A 112 -3.49 9.98 -4.90
CA VAL A 112 -2.50 9.13 -5.58
C VAL A 112 -3.03 7.70 -5.61
N PRO A 113 -2.63 6.88 -6.60
CA PRO A 113 -3.04 5.48 -6.67
C PRO A 113 -2.81 4.70 -5.37
N SER A 114 -1.66 4.91 -4.73
CA SER A 114 -1.28 4.27 -3.44
C SER A 114 -2.17 4.65 -2.25
N LEU A 115 -2.93 5.74 -2.36
CA LEU A 115 -3.81 6.20 -1.31
C LEU A 115 -5.21 6.48 -1.87
N SER A 116 -6.02 5.43 -1.83
CA SER A 116 -7.37 5.44 -2.36
C SER A 116 -8.33 6.18 -1.42
N VAL A 117 -8.64 7.43 -1.79
CA VAL A 117 -9.59 8.30 -1.08
C VAL A 117 -10.72 8.70 -2.02
N THR A 118 -11.93 8.87 -1.47
CA THR A 118 -13.09 9.36 -2.20
C THR A 118 -13.82 10.46 -1.43
N LYS A 119 -14.58 11.27 -2.15
CA LYS A 119 -15.44 12.29 -1.54
C LYS A 119 -16.78 11.66 -1.15
N VAL A 120 -17.15 11.80 0.11
CA VAL A 120 -18.38 11.27 0.70
C VAL A 120 -19.19 12.42 1.24
N ILE A 121 -20.51 12.37 1.05
CA ILE A 121 -21.46 13.30 1.64
C ILE A 121 -22.00 12.66 2.91
N ARG A 122 -21.65 13.21 4.07
CA ARG A 122 -22.21 12.84 5.39
C ARG A 122 -22.66 14.12 6.08
N ASP A 123 -23.83 14.10 6.71
CA ASP A 123 -24.42 15.28 7.36
C ASP A 123 -24.49 16.54 6.46
N ASP A 124 -24.81 16.34 5.17
CA ASP A 124 -24.84 17.38 4.12
C ASP A 124 -23.50 18.10 3.87
N VAL A 125 -22.39 17.58 4.40
CA VAL A 125 -21.04 18.09 4.20
C VAL A 125 -20.21 17.08 3.40
N ILE A 126 -19.41 17.60 2.47
CA ILE A 126 -18.49 16.79 1.68
C ILE A 126 -17.20 16.60 2.47
N HIS A 127 -16.93 15.35 2.83
CA HIS A 127 -15.70 14.90 3.48
C HIS A 127 -14.87 14.03 2.53
N VAL A 128 -13.56 14.05 2.69
CA VAL A 128 -12.66 13.11 1.98
C VAL A 128 -12.34 11.98 2.93
N PHE A 129 -12.75 10.76 2.58
CA PHE A 129 -12.50 9.56 3.37
C PHE A 129 -11.67 8.54 2.59
N PRO A 130 -10.76 7.80 3.27
CA PRO A 130 -10.18 6.58 2.72
C PRO A 130 -11.27 5.59 2.32
N ILE A 131 -11.10 4.93 1.16
CA ILE A 131 -12.09 3.99 0.62
C ILE A 131 -12.41 2.85 1.60
N ASN A 132 -11.41 2.42 2.39
CA ASN A 132 -11.59 1.38 3.40
C ASN A 132 -12.51 1.79 4.58
N LEU A 133 -12.85 3.07 4.73
CA LEU A 133 -13.76 3.55 5.79
C LEU A 133 -15.18 3.83 5.29
N LEU A 134 -15.47 3.49 4.03
CA LEU A 134 -16.80 3.63 3.44
C LEU A 134 -17.72 2.51 3.88
N VAL A 135 -19.00 2.84 4.04
CA VAL A 135 -20.05 1.89 4.40
C VAL A 135 -21.17 1.83 3.37
N GLU A 136 -21.88 0.71 3.34
CA GLU A 136 -23.09 0.54 2.54
C GLU A 136 -24.09 1.65 2.89
N GLY A 137 -24.66 2.30 1.87
CA GLY A 137 -25.54 3.44 2.01
C GLY A 137 -24.87 4.81 2.01
N ASP A 138 -23.53 4.89 2.13
CA ASP A 138 -22.81 6.16 1.96
C ASP A 138 -23.05 6.72 0.55
N VAL A 139 -23.15 8.05 0.46
CA VAL A 139 -23.30 8.76 -0.81
C VAL A 139 -21.94 9.35 -1.20
N VAL A 140 -21.42 8.95 -2.34
CA VAL A 140 -20.12 9.41 -2.87
C VAL A 140 -20.30 10.36 -4.04
N GLU A 141 -19.47 11.42 -4.06
CA GLU A 141 -19.38 12.37 -5.19
C GLU A 141 -18.30 11.85 -6.16
N MET A 142 -18.71 11.47 -7.36
CA MET A 142 -17.85 10.97 -8.43
C MET A 142 -17.77 11.99 -9.58
N LEU A 143 -16.58 12.13 -10.15
CA LEU A 143 -16.29 12.88 -11.37
C LEU A 143 -15.94 11.90 -12.49
N PHE A 144 -16.09 12.31 -13.74
CA PHE A 144 -15.63 11.46 -14.84
C PHE A 144 -14.13 11.19 -14.75
N GLY A 145 -13.75 9.93 -14.94
CA GLY A 145 -12.39 9.42 -14.75
C GLY A 145 -12.11 8.89 -13.33
N ASP A 146 -13.01 9.08 -12.37
CA ASP A 146 -12.92 8.42 -11.08
C ASP A 146 -13.25 6.93 -11.19
N THR A 147 -12.59 6.12 -10.38
CA THR A 147 -12.78 4.67 -10.35
C THR A 147 -13.73 4.31 -9.22
N ALA A 148 -14.72 3.46 -9.52
CA ALA A 148 -15.70 3.00 -8.55
C ALA A 148 -15.04 2.11 -7.46
N PRO A 149 -15.01 2.51 -6.16
CA PRO A 149 -14.49 1.69 -5.06
C PRO A 149 -15.20 0.34 -4.85
N CYS A 150 -16.50 0.29 -5.09
CA CYS A 150 -17.32 -0.91 -4.96
C CYS A 150 -18.57 -0.76 -5.84
N ARG A 151 -19.46 -1.74 -5.80
CA ARG A 151 -20.75 -1.64 -6.48
C ARG A 151 -21.52 -0.44 -5.94
N MET A 152 -21.99 0.40 -6.86
CA MET A 152 -22.69 1.62 -6.51
C MET A 152 -23.80 1.93 -7.51
N GLU A 153 -24.88 2.50 -7.00
CA GLU A 153 -26.07 2.88 -7.76
C GLU A 153 -26.06 4.39 -8.02
N TYR A 154 -26.35 4.79 -9.25
CA TYR A 154 -26.45 6.21 -9.59
C TYR A 154 -27.70 6.85 -8.98
N LEU A 155 -27.51 7.92 -8.20
CA LEU A 155 -28.60 8.72 -7.67
C LEU A 155 -29.02 9.78 -8.70
N HIS A 156 -30.21 9.58 -9.25
CA HIS A 156 -30.82 10.56 -10.13
C HIS A 156 -31.19 11.81 -9.33
N PRO A 157 -30.74 13.02 -9.73
CA PRO A 157 -31.20 14.26 -9.12
C PRO A 157 -32.70 14.42 -9.35
N ASN A 158 -33.48 14.44 -8.27
CA ASN A 158 -34.91 14.74 -8.34
C ASN A 158 -35.09 16.21 -8.76
N PHE A 159 -35.37 16.45 -10.04
CA PHE A 159 -35.81 17.74 -10.53
C PHE A 159 -37.29 17.92 -10.18
N THR A 160 -37.62 18.28 -8.94
CA THR A 160 -38.91 18.91 -8.65
C THR A 160 -38.80 20.39 -8.96
N THR A 161 -39.40 20.79 -10.07
CA THR A 161 -39.55 22.18 -10.48
C THR A 161 -40.21 22.95 -9.34
N SER A 162 -39.44 23.84 -8.70
CA SER A 162 -39.94 24.78 -7.70
C SER A 162 -40.68 25.89 -8.44
N SER A 163 -41.96 25.64 -8.73
CA SER A 163 -42.95 26.69 -8.96
C SER A 163 -43.96 26.65 -7.82
N SER A 164 -43.62 27.43 -6.79
CA SER A 164 -44.54 28.16 -5.90
C SER A 164 -46.01 27.76 -5.89
N SER A 165 -46.44 27.10 -4.82
CA SER A 165 -47.64 27.50 -4.08
C SER A 165 -47.60 26.95 -2.65
N SER A 166 -47.64 27.89 -1.71
CA SER A 166 -47.80 27.70 -0.28
C SER A 166 -49.01 26.85 0.10
N SER A 167 -48.81 25.80 0.88
CA SER A 167 -49.73 25.41 1.96
C SER A 167 -49.06 24.42 2.90
N SER A 168 -48.91 24.85 4.14
CA SER A 168 -48.53 24.06 5.31
C SER A 168 -49.54 22.98 5.63
N SER A 169 -49.09 21.74 5.80
CA SER A 169 -49.56 20.85 6.87
C SER A 169 -48.71 19.58 6.97
N SER A 170 -48.34 19.29 8.21
CA SER A 170 -47.64 18.12 8.73
C SER A 170 -48.28 16.79 8.32
N SER A 171 -47.48 15.82 7.87
CA SER A 171 -47.52 14.45 8.39
C SER A 171 -46.45 13.57 7.73
N SER A 172 -45.84 12.76 8.59
CA SER A 172 -45.06 11.56 8.30
C SER A 172 -45.73 10.69 7.23
N SER A 173 -45.07 10.48 6.10
CA SER A 173 -45.29 9.30 5.25
C SER A 173 -44.11 9.11 4.30
N PHE A 174 -43.63 7.88 4.25
CA PHE A 174 -42.60 7.35 3.35
C PHE A 174 -42.78 7.83 1.91
N PRO A 175 -41.70 8.09 1.15
CA PRO A 175 -41.85 8.30 -0.28
C PRO A 175 -42.30 6.99 -0.93
N SER A 176 -43.43 7.06 -1.62
CA SER A 176 -44.02 6.02 -2.46
C SER A 176 -43.10 5.67 -3.65
N PRO A 177 -43.27 4.49 -4.28
CA PRO A 177 -42.27 3.92 -5.17
C PRO A 177 -42.11 4.75 -6.46
N ILE A 178 -40.85 4.90 -6.85
CA ILE A 178 -40.39 5.46 -8.12
C ILE A 178 -41.07 4.68 -9.26
N PRO A 179 -41.57 5.33 -10.32
CA PRO A 179 -42.12 4.62 -11.47
C PRO A 179 -41.06 3.69 -12.09
N ASP A 180 -41.43 2.41 -12.31
CA ASP A 180 -40.63 1.26 -12.76
C ASP A 180 -39.94 1.39 -14.15
N SER A 181 -39.67 2.60 -14.65
CA SER A 181 -39.16 2.82 -16.01
C SER A 181 -37.81 3.54 -16.10
N VAL A 182 -37.18 3.89 -14.97
CA VAL A 182 -35.80 4.40 -14.97
C VAL A 182 -34.86 3.22 -14.77
N PRO A 183 -34.01 2.85 -15.75
CA PRO A 183 -33.07 1.75 -15.58
C PRO A 183 -32.14 2.05 -14.41
N HIS A 184 -32.09 1.15 -13.42
CA HIS A 184 -31.09 1.18 -12.37
C HIS A 184 -29.71 1.09 -13.04
N LYS A 185 -28.98 2.21 -13.07
CA LYS A 185 -27.64 2.26 -13.64
C LYS A 185 -26.64 2.08 -12.51
N GLU A 186 -25.94 0.97 -12.54
CA GLU A 186 -24.93 0.60 -11.56
C GLU A 186 -23.53 0.70 -12.17
N LEU A 187 -22.56 1.05 -11.35
CA LEU A 187 -21.13 0.90 -11.66
C LEU A 187 -20.61 -0.35 -10.95
N ALA A 188 -19.90 -1.18 -11.70
CA ALA A 188 -19.16 -2.33 -11.17
C ALA A 188 -17.93 -1.87 -10.38
N PRO A 189 -17.40 -2.71 -9.46
CA PRO A 189 -16.14 -2.41 -8.77
C PRO A 189 -15.00 -2.22 -9.79
N ASP A 190 -14.11 -1.28 -9.50
CA ASP A 190 -12.95 -0.92 -10.33
C ASP A 190 -13.29 -0.38 -11.73
N GLN A 191 -14.58 -0.12 -12.00
CA GLN A 191 -15.01 0.49 -13.25
C GLN A 191 -14.75 2.00 -13.22
N VAL A 192 -14.07 2.51 -14.26
CA VAL A 192 -13.89 3.95 -14.44
C VAL A 192 -15.21 4.58 -14.87
N PHE A 193 -15.64 5.63 -14.17
CA PHE A 193 -16.83 6.40 -14.50
C PHE A 193 -16.59 7.23 -15.76
N LYS A 194 -17.16 6.78 -16.88
CA LYS A 194 -17.04 7.43 -18.19
C LYS A 194 -18.35 8.08 -18.63
N PRO A 195 -18.30 9.09 -19.52
CA PRO A 195 -19.50 9.69 -20.11
C PRO A 195 -20.41 8.70 -20.84
N SER A 196 -19.84 7.60 -21.36
CA SER A 196 -20.57 6.49 -21.97
C SER A 196 -21.56 5.80 -21.04
N PHE A 197 -21.44 5.97 -19.72
CA PHE A 197 -22.40 5.50 -18.72
C PHE A 197 -23.83 6.04 -18.98
N PHE A 198 -23.93 7.25 -19.55
CA PHE A 198 -25.21 7.85 -19.89
C PHE A 198 -25.69 7.52 -21.30
N GLY A 199 -24.87 6.84 -22.12
CA GLY A 199 -25.11 6.54 -23.53
C GLY A 199 -24.26 7.40 -24.46
N LEU A 200 -24.04 6.90 -25.68
CA LEU A 200 -23.40 7.59 -26.79
C LEU A 200 -24.36 7.53 -27.99
N PRO A 201 -25.01 8.65 -28.39
CA PRO A 201 -24.93 10.01 -27.84
C PRO A 201 -25.63 10.18 -26.47
N PRO A 202 -25.31 11.24 -25.70
CA PRO A 202 -26.03 11.53 -24.46
C PRO A 202 -27.50 11.89 -24.73
N PRO A 203 -28.42 11.58 -23.79
CA PRO A 203 -29.81 11.99 -23.93
C PRO A 203 -29.93 13.53 -23.91
N PRO A 204 -30.95 14.11 -24.59
CA PRO A 204 -31.07 15.56 -24.74
C PRO A 204 -31.23 16.32 -23.40
N THR A 205 -31.75 15.65 -22.38
CA THR A 205 -31.88 16.18 -21.00
C THR A 205 -30.57 16.16 -20.21
N PHE A 206 -29.55 15.46 -20.68
CA PHE A 206 -28.31 15.25 -19.94
C PHE A 206 -27.45 16.51 -19.85
N LEU A 207 -27.28 17.24 -20.96
CA LEU A 207 -26.39 18.41 -20.99
C LEU A 207 -26.81 19.54 -20.02
N PRO A 208 -28.10 19.95 -19.94
CA PRO A 208 -28.51 20.93 -18.94
C PRO A 208 -28.35 20.39 -17.50
N GLN A 209 -28.61 19.10 -17.27
CA GLN A 209 -28.43 18.46 -15.97
C GLN A 209 -26.95 18.40 -15.55
N TYR A 210 -26.08 18.01 -16.47
CA TYR A 210 -24.63 17.99 -16.28
C TYR A 210 -24.08 19.38 -15.94
N THR A 211 -24.57 20.41 -16.62
CA THR A 211 -24.20 21.80 -16.36
C THR A 211 -24.67 22.26 -14.99
N TYR A 212 -25.90 21.92 -14.61
CA TYR A 212 -26.47 22.21 -13.29
C TYR A 212 -25.67 21.57 -12.16
N LEU A 213 -25.33 20.28 -12.32
CA LEU A 213 -24.53 19.52 -11.36
C LEU A 213 -23.03 19.89 -11.39
N ARG A 214 -22.62 20.74 -12.33
CA ARG A 214 -21.21 21.09 -12.58
C ARG A 214 -20.31 19.87 -12.77
N GLY A 215 -20.84 18.80 -13.39
CA GLY A 215 -20.14 17.54 -13.62
C GLY A 215 -19.92 16.64 -12.41
N ARG A 216 -20.59 16.92 -11.29
CA ARG A 216 -20.57 16.07 -10.09
C ARG A 216 -21.74 15.10 -10.12
N HIS A 217 -21.45 13.82 -9.95
CA HIS A 217 -22.46 12.78 -9.97
C HIS A 217 -22.47 12.08 -8.62
N HIS A 218 -23.65 11.85 -8.06
CA HIS A 218 -23.80 11.19 -6.76
C HIS A 218 -24.14 9.73 -6.96
N PHE A 219 -23.47 8.88 -6.20
CA PHE A 219 -23.71 7.44 -6.21
C PHE A 219 -23.92 6.95 -4.78
N ARG A 220 -24.84 6.01 -4.58
CA ARG A 220 -25.03 5.31 -3.30
C ARG A 220 -24.25 4.02 -3.34
N LEU A 221 -23.43 3.77 -2.32
CA LEU A 221 -22.72 2.49 -2.21
C LEU A 221 -23.68 1.36 -1.84
N LEU A 222 -23.60 0.25 -2.57
CA LEU A 222 -24.38 -0.96 -2.33
C LEU A 222 -23.66 -1.95 -1.42
N GLU A 223 -22.36 -1.75 -1.19
CA GLU A 223 -21.51 -2.67 -0.44
C GLU A 223 -20.47 -1.92 0.39
N THR A 224 -20.02 -2.57 1.47
CA THR A 224 -18.90 -2.13 2.31
C THR A 224 -17.58 -2.66 1.72
N PRO A 225 -16.71 -1.83 1.10
CA PRO A 225 -15.50 -2.30 0.42
C PRO A 225 -14.53 -3.02 1.37
N LEU A 226 -14.39 -2.54 2.61
CA LEU A 226 -13.52 -3.16 3.61
C LEU A 226 -13.94 -4.59 3.96
N SER A 227 -15.23 -4.92 3.92
CA SER A 227 -15.71 -6.24 4.30
C SER A 227 -15.21 -7.32 3.35
N THR A 228 -15.18 -7.02 2.04
CA THR A 228 -14.68 -7.91 1.00
C THR A 228 -13.17 -8.11 1.16
N ASN A 229 -12.43 -7.02 1.35
CA ASN A 229 -10.98 -7.05 1.54
C ASN A 229 -10.58 -7.80 2.82
N LEU A 230 -11.26 -7.53 3.94
CA LEU A 230 -10.99 -8.20 5.21
C LEU A 230 -11.33 -9.69 5.14
N ARG A 231 -12.43 -10.06 4.47
CA ARG A 231 -12.81 -11.46 4.28
C ARG A 231 -11.82 -12.21 3.39
N ALA A 232 -11.32 -11.57 2.32
CA ALA A 232 -10.27 -12.13 1.49
C ALA A 232 -8.97 -12.31 2.30
N ALA A 233 -8.55 -11.28 3.04
CA ALA A 233 -7.34 -11.31 3.87
C ALA A 233 -7.40 -12.36 4.99
N LEU A 234 -8.56 -12.56 5.63
CA LEU A 234 -8.76 -13.55 6.70
C LEU A 234 -8.85 -14.99 6.17
N ARG A 235 -9.23 -15.19 4.90
CA ARG A 235 -9.31 -16.52 4.27
C ARG A 235 -8.02 -16.95 3.60
N GLN A 236 -7.14 -16.00 3.28
CA GLN A 236 -5.89 -16.29 2.59
C GLN A 236 -4.92 -17.00 3.54
N GLU A 237 -4.58 -18.26 3.23
CA GLU A 237 -3.46 -18.93 3.85
C GLU A 237 -2.16 -18.44 3.22
N ARG A 238 -1.21 -18.02 4.07
CA ARG A 238 0.10 -17.57 3.60
C ARG A 238 0.99 -18.76 3.30
N PRO A 239 1.80 -18.69 2.24
CA PRO A 239 2.74 -19.75 1.93
C PRO A 239 3.76 -19.92 3.06
N HIS A 240 4.24 -21.15 3.20
CA HIS A 240 5.33 -21.45 4.12
C HIS A 240 6.63 -20.79 3.64
N THR A 241 7.43 -20.30 4.60
CA THR A 241 8.73 -19.69 4.34
C THR A 241 9.72 -20.73 3.78
N VAL A 242 10.72 -20.27 3.02
CA VAL A 242 11.74 -21.15 2.43
C VAL A 242 12.41 -22.01 3.50
N ILE A 243 12.82 -21.37 4.61
CA ILE A 243 13.49 -22.08 5.72
C ILE A 243 12.59 -23.12 6.38
N HIS A 244 11.27 -22.89 6.42
CA HIS A 244 10.32 -23.88 6.94
C HIS A 244 10.21 -25.08 6.00
N ASN A 245 10.14 -24.85 4.69
CA ASN A 245 10.09 -25.92 3.70
C ASN A 245 11.37 -26.78 3.73
N GLU A 246 12.54 -26.15 3.82
CA GLU A 246 13.82 -26.85 3.97
C GLU A 246 13.88 -27.66 5.27
N ALA A 247 13.45 -27.06 6.39
CA ALA A 247 13.36 -27.76 7.66
C ALA A 247 12.41 -28.99 7.57
N ASP A 248 11.27 -28.86 6.90
CA ASP A 248 10.33 -29.97 6.69
C ASP A 248 10.92 -31.08 5.81
N VAL A 249 11.75 -30.74 4.82
CA VAL A 249 12.48 -31.75 4.02
C VAL A 249 13.50 -32.48 4.90
N LEU A 250 14.29 -31.76 5.70
CA LEU A 250 15.27 -32.36 6.60
C LEU A 250 14.60 -33.27 7.64
N VAL A 251 13.57 -32.78 8.33
CA VAL A 251 12.83 -33.55 9.33
C VAL A 251 12.24 -34.82 8.70
N ARG A 252 11.66 -34.73 7.50
CA ARG A 252 11.17 -35.92 6.78
C ARG A 252 12.29 -36.90 6.43
N LEU A 253 13.45 -36.42 6.00
CA LEU A 253 14.60 -37.28 5.67
C LEU A 253 15.13 -38.00 6.92
N PHE A 254 15.31 -37.28 8.03
CA PHE A 254 15.76 -37.87 9.29
C PHE A 254 14.75 -38.90 9.83
N LEU A 255 13.48 -38.55 9.91
CA LEU A 255 12.46 -39.41 10.53
C LEU A 255 12.01 -40.58 9.65
N ARG A 256 11.92 -40.41 8.32
CA ARG A 256 11.44 -41.48 7.43
C ARG A 256 12.55 -42.39 6.92
N ARG A 257 13.81 -41.94 6.88
CA ARG A 257 14.92 -42.74 6.35
C ARG A 257 15.96 -43.05 7.43
N ILE A 258 16.64 -42.02 7.95
CA ILE A 258 17.80 -42.22 8.83
C ILE A 258 17.40 -42.95 10.12
N LEU A 259 16.29 -42.55 10.75
CA LEU A 259 15.79 -43.15 11.98
C LEU A 259 15.59 -44.67 11.85
N TRP A 260 14.95 -45.12 10.77
CA TRP A 260 14.71 -46.54 10.54
C TRP A 260 15.99 -47.31 10.21
N VAL A 261 16.89 -46.72 9.42
CA VAL A 261 18.19 -47.34 9.13
C VAL A 261 19.00 -47.54 10.43
N VAL A 262 19.09 -46.51 11.27
CA VAL A 262 19.81 -46.59 12.55
C VAL A 262 19.14 -47.58 13.50
N LEU A 263 17.80 -47.60 13.56
CA LEU A 263 17.06 -48.57 14.37
C LEU A 263 17.32 -50.01 13.91
N THR A 264 17.28 -50.29 12.60
CA THR A 264 17.53 -51.64 12.06
C THR A 264 18.97 -52.07 12.31
N VAL A 265 19.95 -51.19 12.10
CA VAL A 265 21.36 -51.50 12.38
C VAL A 265 21.58 -51.73 13.87
N ALA A 266 21.01 -50.87 14.74
CA ALA A 266 21.12 -51.02 16.19
C ALA A 266 20.48 -52.33 16.67
N LEU A 267 19.32 -52.72 16.13
CA LEU A 267 18.69 -54.01 16.42
C LEU A 267 19.56 -55.17 15.96
N GLY A 268 20.12 -55.11 14.75
CA GLY A 268 20.99 -56.17 14.22
C GLY A 268 22.27 -56.37 15.04
N VAL A 269 22.94 -55.28 15.40
CA VAL A 269 24.16 -55.32 16.24
C VAL A 269 23.84 -55.84 17.65
N ASN A 270 22.74 -55.40 18.26
CA ASN A 270 22.37 -55.85 19.60
C ASN A 270 21.87 -57.30 19.60
N LEU A 271 21.20 -57.76 18.54
CA LEU A 271 20.83 -59.16 18.37
C LEU A 271 22.07 -60.04 18.25
N LEU A 272 23.04 -59.66 17.42
CA LEU A 272 24.31 -60.37 17.30
C LEU A 272 25.08 -60.40 18.64
N LYS A 273 25.11 -59.27 19.36
CA LYS A 273 25.72 -59.18 20.68
C LYS A 273 25.06 -60.11 21.69
N TYR A 274 23.72 -60.21 21.64
CA TYR A 274 22.96 -61.11 22.52
C TYR A 274 23.27 -62.57 22.20
N THR A 275 23.21 -62.99 20.93
CA THR A 275 23.44 -64.39 20.54
C THR A 275 24.88 -64.84 20.80
N LEU A 276 25.87 -63.97 20.56
CA LEU A 276 27.28 -64.28 20.87
C LEU A 276 27.52 -64.41 22.38
N LYS A 277 26.91 -63.53 23.19
CA LYS A 277 27.03 -63.59 24.65
C LYS A 277 26.39 -64.87 25.21
N ASP A 278 25.22 -65.25 24.70
CA ASP A 278 24.51 -66.46 25.08
C ASP A 278 25.31 -67.73 24.70
N TYR A 279 25.91 -67.72 23.50
CA TYR A 279 26.77 -68.81 23.01
C TYR A 279 28.08 -68.95 23.79
N LEU A 280 28.75 -67.85 24.15
CA LEU A 280 30.01 -67.90 24.92
C LEU A 280 29.79 -68.21 26.41
N ALA A 281 28.66 -67.79 26.99
CA ALA A 281 28.47 -67.83 28.45
C ALA A 281 27.78 -69.10 28.96
N ASN A 282 27.33 -70.03 28.09
CA ASN A 282 26.64 -71.27 28.48
C ASN A 282 25.54 -71.06 29.54
N GLY A 283 24.77 -69.97 29.41
CA GLY A 283 23.77 -69.59 30.40
C GLY A 283 22.84 -68.52 29.86
N HIS A 284 21.53 -68.77 29.99
CA HIS A 284 20.46 -67.87 29.60
C HIS A 284 20.65 -66.52 30.29
N SER A 285 21.01 -65.49 29.53
CA SER A 285 21.10 -64.15 30.08
C SER A 285 19.69 -63.53 30.19
N ASP A 286 19.20 -63.34 31.41
CA ASP A 286 17.90 -62.67 31.69
C ASP A 286 17.84 -61.18 31.26
N GLN A 287 18.86 -60.69 30.57
CA GLN A 287 19.05 -59.29 30.16
C GLN A 287 18.59 -59.00 28.71
N TRP A 288 17.82 -59.90 28.09
CA TRP A 288 17.38 -59.75 26.70
C TRP A 288 16.63 -58.42 26.45
N PHE A 289 15.80 -57.96 27.40
CA PHE A 289 15.04 -56.72 27.25
C PHE A 289 15.97 -55.49 27.22
N GLU A 290 17.00 -55.47 28.06
CA GLU A 290 17.95 -54.37 28.11
C GLU A 290 18.76 -54.28 26.80
N VAL A 291 19.22 -55.43 26.29
CA VAL A 291 20.04 -55.48 25.07
C VAL A 291 19.21 -55.23 23.82
N LEU A 292 18.02 -55.82 23.71
CA LEU A 292 17.22 -55.77 22.48
C LEU A 292 16.26 -54.59 22.38
N ILE A 293 15.86 -53.97 23.50
CA ILE A 293 14.88 -52.86 23.51
C ILE A 293 15.54 -51.56 23.99
N VAL A 294 16.15 -51.57 25.18
CA VAL A 294 16.69 -50.35 25.79
C VAL A 294 17.90 -49.78 25.02
N GLN A 295 18.85 -50.63 24.60
CA GLN A 295 20.03 -50.17 23.85
C GLN A 295 19.69 -49.57 22.47
N PRO A 296 18.79 -50.15 21.65
CA PRO A 296 18.33 -49.51 20.42
C PRO A 296 17.59 -48.18 20.64
N ILE A 297 16.81 -48.05 21.72
CA ILE A 297 16.15 -46.78 22.06
C ILE A 297 17.21 -45.68 22.26
N TYR A 298 18.28 -45.95 23.00
CA TYR A 298 19.36 -44.98 23.19
C TYR A 298 20.14 -44.66 21.91
N ALA A 299 20.24 -45.59 20.97
CA ALA A 299 20.84 -45.33 19.68
C ALA A 299 20.01 -44.36 18.82
N VAL A 300 18.68 -44.40 18.95
CA VAL A 300 17.76 -43.57 18.18
C VAL A 300 17.40 -42.25 18.88
N LEU A 301 17.45 -42.20 20.22
CA LEU A 301 17.05 -41.04 21.01
C LEU A 301 17.71 -39.71 20.57
N PRO A 302 19.02 -39.64 20.23
CA PRO A 302 19.66 -38.41 19.76
C PRO A 302 19.13 -37.89 18.40
N LEU A 303 18.48 -38.75 17.61
CA LEU A 303 17.90 -38.38 16.32
C LEU A 303 16.52 -37.73 16.45
N LEU A 304 15.88 -37.81 17.62
CA LEU A 304 14.60 -37.19 17.87
C LEU A 304 14.79 -35.70 18.22
N PRO A 305 14.20 -34.76 17.47
CA PRO A 305 14.48 -33.33 17.59
C PRO A 305 13.70 -32.68 18.76
N PHE A 306 13.94 -33.11 20.01
CA PHE A 306 13.20 -32.60 21.17
C PHE A 306 13.46 -31.12 21.48
N SER A 307 14.68 -30.62 21.25
CA SER A 307 15.06 -29.22 21.48
C SER A 307 14.83 -28.31 20.27
N LEU A 308 14.54 -28.87 19.09
CA LEU A 308 14.39 -28.06 17.88
C LEU A 308 13.20 -27.09 17.97
N PRO A 309 11.99 -27.50 18.42
CA PRO A 309 10.85 -26.58 18.49
C PRO A 309 11.08 -25.39 19.42
N THR A 310 11.75 -25.61 20.57
CA THR A 310 12.07 -24.53 21.52
C THR A 310 13.08 -23.56 20.92
N LEU A 311 14.20 -24.08 20.41
CA LEU A 311 15.24 -23.28 19.80
C LEU A 311 14.71 -22.50 18.59
N TRP A 312 13.85 -23.11 17.80
CA TRP A 312 13.22 -22.48 16.65
C TRP A 312 12.36 -21.27 17.05
N ILE A 313 11.49 -21.44 18.04
CA ILE A 313 10.63 -20.34 18.53
C ILE A 313 11.49 -19.21 19.10
N VAL A 314 12.52 -19.53 19.88
CA VAL A 314 13.45 -18.54 20.46
C VAL A 314 14.21 -17.79 19.37
N ALA A 315 14.78 -18.50 18.39
CA ALA A 315 15.52 -17.88 17.29
C ALA A 315 14.62 -16.94 16.48
N ARG A 316 13.41 -17.39 16.15
CA ARG A 316 12.43 -16.59 15.39
C ARG A 316 11.93 -15.38 16.16
N SER A 317 11.60 -15.52 17.44
CA SER A 317 11.16 -14.37 18.24
C SER A 317 12.28 -13.36 18.44
N PHE A 318 13.54 -13.82 18.58
CA PHE A 318 14.69 -12.92 18.68
C PHE A 318 14.99 -12.20 17.37
N GLY A 319 14.97 -12.91 16.24
CA GLY A 319 15.13 -12.32 14.91
C GLY A 319 14.06 -11.27 14.62
N ASN A 320 12.79 -11.60 14.87
CA ASN A 320 11.69 -10.65 14.72
C ASN A 320 11.80 -9.45 15.67
N ALA A 321 12.23 -9.64 16.92
CA ALA A 321 12.45 -8.53 17.86
C ALA A 321 13.52 -7.56 17.33
N LYS A 322 14.63 -8.08 16.80
CA LYS A 322 15.68 -7.25 16.19
C LYS A 322 15.16 -6.47 14.99
N VAL A 323 14.43 -7.11 14.08
CA VAL A 323 13.85 -6.46 12.90
C VAL A 323 12.87 -5.35 13.30
N LEU A 324 12.01 -5.58 14.30
CA LEU A 324 11.05 -4.58 14.77
C LEU A 324 11.74 -3.38 15.44
N VAL A 325 12.74 -3.62 16.29
CA VAL A 325 13.50 -2.52 16.93
C VAL A 325 14.31 -1.75 15.89
N LEU A 326 14.90 -2.44 14.91
CA LEU A 326 15.59 -1.79 13.80
C LEU A 326 14.63 -0.92 12.99
N PHE A 327 13.42 -1.42 12.69
CA PHE A 327 12.41 -0.64 11.99
C PHE A 327 12.01 0.62 12.76
N GLU A 328 11.75 0.51 14.06
CA GLU A 328 11.45 1.67 14.93
C GLU A 328 12.63 2.67 14.96
N ALA A 329 13.87 2.17 15.08
CA ALA A 329 15.06 3.01 15.07
C ALA A 329 15.25 3.74 13.74
N LEU A 330 15.03 3.05 12.61
CA LEU A 330 15.12 3.63 11.27
C LEU A 330 14.07 4.73 11.05
N GLN A 331 12.83 4.51 11.49
CA GLN A 331 11.76 5.52 11.40
C GLN A 331 12.05 6.79 12.21
N ILE A 332 12.74 6.67 13.35
CA ILE A 332 13.13 7.81 14.19
C ILE A 332 14.36 8.51 13.61
N SER A 333 15.27 7.75 13.00
CA SER A 333 16.53 8.26 12.49
C SER A 333 16.36 9.10 11.22
N LYS A 334 16.51 10.42 11.34
CA LYS A 334 16.48 11.36 10.20
C LYS A 334 17.84 11.57 9.53
N THR A 335 18.89 10.87 9.97
CA THR A 335 20.22 10.99 9.36
C THR A 335 20.22 10.35 7.98
N GLU A 336 20.94 10.97 7.05
CA GLU A 336 21.17 10.43 5.72
C GLU A 336 21.89 9.08 5.79
N TYR A 337 21.74 8.28 4.74
CA TYR A 337 22.51 7.06 4.59
C TYR A 337 23.97 7.43 4.36
N ALA A 338 24.89 6.62 4.87
CA ALA A 338 26.30 6.85 4.62
C ALA A 338 26.58 6.32 3.22
N ASP A 339 26.71 7.24 2.28
CA ASP A 339 27.12 6.96 0.91
C ASP A 339 28.63 7.25 0.89
N ASP A 340 29.41 6.28 0.42
CA ASP A 340 30.86 6.46 0.30
C ASP A 340 31.11 7.29 -0.96
N ASP A 341 31.68 8.49 -0.82
CA ASP A 341 31.84 9.47 -1.90
C ASP A 341 32.63 8.90 -3.11
N GLU A 342 33.35 7.79 -2.91
CA GLU A 342 34.14 7.09 -3.93
C GLU A 342 33.36 6.02 -4.73
N VAL A 343 32.13 5.69 -4.31
CA VAL A 343 31.31 4.66 -4.95
C VAL A 343 30.33 5.32 -5.92
N ASP A 344 30.48 5.03 -7.22
CA ASP A 344 29.54 5.48 -8.24
C ASP A 344 28.17 4.81 -8.02
N GLU A 345 27.20 5.60 -7.58
CA GLU A 345 25.82 5.20 -7.32
C GLU A 345 25.08 4.64 -8.55
N PHE A 346 25.60 4.88 -9.76
CA PHE A 346 25.06 4.36 -11.01
C PHE A 346 25.71 3.04 -11.45
N ASP A 347 26.74 2.55 -10.75
CA ASP A 347 27.32 1.25 -11.03
C ASP A 347 26.41 0.13 -10.51
N SER A 348 26.07 -0.81 -11.39
CA SER A 348 25.31 -2.02 -11.04
C SER A 348 26.02 -2.91 -10.03
N GLU A 349 27.34 -2.77 -9.86
CA GLU A 349 28.15 -3.49 -8.87
C GLU A 349 28.36 -2.73 -7.56
N ALA A 350 27.90 -1.47 -7.46
CA ALA A 350 28.03 -0.66 -6.26
C ALA A 350 27.26 -1.31 -5.09
N PRO A 351 27.89 -1.41 -3.89
CA PRO A 351 27.18 -1.88 -2.70
C PRO A 351 26.07 -0.88 -2.34
N PRO A 352 24.89 -1.36 -1.89
CA PRO A 352 23.80 -0.47 -1.53
C PRO A 352 24.21 0.42 -0.34
N PRO A 353 23.72 1.67 -0.29
CA PRO A 353 24.05 2.59 0.78
C PRO A 353 23.61 2.03 2.13
N THR A 354 24.54 1.98 3.09
CA THR A 354 24.28 1.33 4.38
C THR A 354 24.14 2.34 5.51
N LYS A 355 23.18 2.09 6.38
CA LYS A 355 23.03 2.84 7.64
C LYS A 355 23.38 1.94 8.80
N ASN A 356 24.54 2.18 9.38
CA ASN A 356 24.98 1.48 10.58
C ASN A 356 24.19 1.98 11.79
N VAL A 357 23.09 1.30 12.11
CA VAL A 357 22.27 1.60 13.29
C VAL A 357 22.64 0.65 14.43
N VAL A 358 23.20 1.20 15.50
CA VAL A 358 23.43 0.42 16.74
C VAL A 358 22.09 0.29 17.47
N LEU A 359 21.65 -0.95 17.67
CA LEU A 359 20.40 -1.25 18.37
C LEU A 359 20.65 -1.32 19.88
N ASP A 360 19.76 -0.70 20.67
CA ASP A 360 19.78 -0.88 22.11
C ASP A 360 19.38 -2.32 22.47
N SER A 361 20.32 -3.04 23.09
CA SER A 361 20.11 -4.43 23.52
C SER A 361 18.95 -4.56 24.50
N ARG A 362 18.72 -3.56 25.38
CA ARG A 362 17.61 -3.61 26.35
C ARG A 362 16.26 -3.56 25.64
N ALA A 363 16.13 -2.70 24.62
CA ALA A 363 14.94 -2.62 23.79
C ALA A 363 14.68 -3.95 23.06
N VAL A 364 15.73 -4.57 22.49
CA VAL A 364 15.62 -5.89 21.83
C VAL A 364 15.17 -6.98 22.79
N TRP A 365 15.76 -7.07 23.99
CA TRP A 365 15.36 -8.07 25.00
C TRP A 365 13.95 -7.84 25.53
N SER A 366 13.53 -6.59 25.73
CA SER A 366 12.17 -6.24 26.12
C SER A 366 11.15 -6.68 25.06
N ARG A 367 11.42 -6.34 23.78
CA ARG A 367 10.58 -6.77 22.65
C ARG A 367 10.55 -8.28 22.49
N PHE A 368 11.70 -8.95 22.60
CA PHE A 368 11.79 -10.40 22.59
C PHE A 368 10.91 -11.06 23.67
N GLY A 369 10.99 -10.55 24.90
CA GLY A 369 10.13 -11.00 26.00
C GLY A 369 8.64 -10.82 25.68
N SER A 370 8.26 -9.66 25.15
CA SER A 370 6.88 -9.36 24.74
C SER A 370 6.35 -10.31 23.66
N LEU A 371 7.17 -10.60 22.65
CA LEU A 371 6.86 -11.56 21.59
C LEU A 371 6.68 -12.98 22.14
N LEU A 372 7.45 -13.35 23.18
CA LEU A 372 7.35 -14.64 23.83
C LEU A 372 6.16 -14.74 24.80
N THR A 373 5.72 -13.66 25.45
CA THR A 373 4.63 -13.69 26.45
C THR A 373 3.23 -13.34 25.91
N LYS A 374 3.11 -13.02 24.62
CA LYS A 374 1.86 -12.57 23.95
C LYS A 374 1.43 -11.13 24.27
N TRP A 375 2.34 -10.29 24.74
CA TRP A 375 2.01 -8.89 25.04
C TRP A 375 1.98 -8.01 23.78
N ASP A 376 2.54 -8.50 22.67
CA ASP A 376 2.49 -7.82 21.39
C ASP A 376 1.25 -8.21 20.58
N ARG A 377 0.38 -7.23 20.34
CA ARG A 377 -0.84 -7.35 19.51
C ARG A 377 -0.74 -6.56 18.20
N MET A 378 0.33 -5.80 18.03
CA MET A 378 0.49 -4.89 16.89
C MET A 378 1.32 -5.52 15.78
N SER A 379 2.34 -6.30 16.15
CA SER A 379 3.19 -6.98 15.18
C SER A 379 2.60 -8.32 14.73
N LEU A 380 2.65 -8.61 13.42
CA LEU A 380 2.18 -9.88 12.85
C LEU A 380 3.30 -10.94 12.75
N THR A 381 4.13 -11.04 13.79
CA THR A 381 5.40 -11.80 13.73
C THR A 381 5.26 -13.30 13.51
N ARG A 382 4.08 -13.90 13.78
CA ARG A 382 3.84 -15.34 13.58
C ARG A 382 3.24 -15.67 12.23
N SER A 383 2.40 -14.78 11.70
CA SER A 383 1.74 -14.94 10.40
C SER A 383 2.57 -14.39 9.24
N THR A 384 3.37 -13.32 9.40
CA THR A 384 4.24 -12.77 8.32
C THR A 384 5.64 -13.37 8.34
N ASN A 385 6.16 -13.69 9.52
CA ASN A 385 7.55 -14.11 9.76
C ASN A 385 8.54 -13.19 9.07
N LEU A 386 8.45 -11.89 9.36
CA LEU A 386 9.26 -10.86 8.71
C LEU A 386 10.74 -11.23 8.63
N PHE A 387 11.31 -11.79 9.71
CA PHE A 387 12.70 -12.23 9.72
C PHE A 387 13.03 -13.26 8.63
N GLU A 388 12.24 -14.34 8.53
CA GLU A 388 12.48 -15.41 7.56
C GLU A 388 12.11 -14.99 6.13
N SER A 389 11.02 -14.24 5.99
CA SER A 389 10.52 -13.75 4.71
C SER A 389 11.49 -12.73 4.11
N LEU A 390 11.90 -11.70 4.86
CA LEU A 390 12.87 -10.71 4.38
C LEU A 390 14.25 -11.32 4.14
N GLY A 391 14.67 -12.28 4.96
CA GLY A 391 15.94 -12.97 4.78
C GLY A 391 16.00 -13.90 3.55
N SER A 392 14.85 -14.22 2.94
CA SER A 392 14.76 -15.04 1.72
C SER A 392 14.23 -14.27 0.51
N THR A 393 14.00 -12.96 0.64
CA THR A 393 13.51 -12.13 -0.46
C THR A 393 14.61 -11.94 -1.50
N THR A 394 14.32 -12.30 -2.76
CA THR A 394 15.19 -12.02 -3.92
C THR A 394 14.62 -10.93 -4.83
N VAL A 395 13.31 -10.69 -4.76
CA VAL A 395 12.60 -9.70 -5.58
C VAL A 395 11.64 -8.92 -4.70
N ILE A 396 11.71 -7.59 -4.76
CA ILE A 396 10.75 -6.69 -4.12
C ILE A 396 9.85 -6.12 -5.20
N CYS A 397 8.56 -6.44 -5.13
CA CYS A 397 7.55 -5.88 -6.03
C CYS A 397 6.83 -4.72 -5.34
N CYS A 398 7.00 -3.51 -5.85
CA CYS A 398 6.19 -2.36 -5.46
C CYS A 398 4.93 -2.31 -6.32
N ILE A 399 3.76 -2.47 -5.70
CA ILE A 399 2.46 -2.48 -6.41
C ILE A 399 2.20 -1.11 -7.04
N ASP A 400 2.57 -0.04 -6.33
CA ASP A 400 2.40 1.33 -6.78
C ASP A 400 3.75 2.06 -6.83
N ARG A 401 3.92 2.93 -7.83
CA ARG A 401 5.11 3.80 -7.97
C ARG A 401 4.98 5.09 -7.15
N GLU A 402 3.85 5.78 -7.27
CA GLU A 402 3.60 7.10 -6.68
C GLU A 402 3.29 6.99 -5.18
N GLY A 403 4.06 7.59 -4.31
CA GLY A 403 3.89 7.51 -2.85
C GLY A 403 4.55 6.29 -2.18
N THR A 404 5.03 5.31 -2.96
CA THR A 404 5.85 4.19 -2.45
C THR A 404 7.31 4.37 -2.81
N ILE A 405 7.63 4.55 -4.11
CA ILE A 405 9.00 4.76 -4.60
C ILE A 405 9.25 6.25 -4.88
N SER A 406 8.23 6.95 -5.39
CA SER A 406 8.33 8.35 -5.82
C SER A 406 7.45 9.27 -4.98
N ASN A 407 7.74 10.57 -5.00
CA ASN A 407 6.92 11.54 -4.30
C ASN A 407 5.50 11.62 -4.88
N PRO A 408 4.44 11.71 -4.05
CA PRO A 408 3.05 11.73 -4.51
C PRO A 408 2.62 13.07 -5.13
N ILE A 409 3.47 14.10 -5.07
CA ILE A 409 3.22 15.40 -5.66
C ILE A 409 4.32 15.66 -6.72
N PRO A 410 3.95 15.86 -8.00
CA PRO A 410 4.92 16.16 -9.03
C PRO A 410 5.66 17.48 -8.77
N THR A 411 6.99 17.43 -8.91
CA THR A 411 7.93 18.54 -8.85
C THR A 411 8.39 18.92 -10.26
N VAL A 412 9.03 20.09 -10.40
CA VAL A 412 9.67 20.46 -11.68
C VAL A 412 11.15 20.17 -11.56
N GLU A 413 11.66 19.35 -12.47
CA GLU A 413 13.08 18.97 -12.53
C GLU A 413 13.78 19.69 -13.69
N LYS A 414 13.15 19.78 -14.86
CA LYS A 414 13.77 20.37 -16.06
C LYS A 414 12.83 21.34 -16.77
N ILE A 415 13.39 22.42 -17.31
CA ILE A 415 12.70 23.39 -18.16
C ILE A 415 13.37 23.39 -19.52
N ILE A 416 12.58 23.24 -20.58
CA ILE A 416 13.06 23.20 -21.96
C ILE A 416 12.44 24.37 -22.71
N PHE A 417 13.26 25.20 -23.35
CA PHE A 417 12.80 26.30 -24.19
C PHE A 417 13.75 26.55 -25.38
N PRO A 418 13.22 27.04 -26.51
CA PRO A 418 14.04 27.44 -27.63
C PRO A 418 14.80 28.73 -27.31
N ASN A 419 16.09 28.76 -27.62
CA ASN A 419 16.94 29.94 -27.51
C ASN A 419 16.85 30.81 -28.78
N SER A 420 17.38 32.04 -28.74
CA SER A 420 17.41 32.97 -29.88
C SER A 420 18.19 32.46 -31.10
N GLU A 421 18.96 31.38 -30.95
CA GLU A 421 19.78 30.76 -32.00
C GLU A 421 19.14 29.49 -32.60
N ASP A 422 17.83 29.26 -32.37
CA ASP A 422 17.09 28.04 -32.75
C ASP A 422 17.58 26.73 -32.07
N ASP A 423 18.55 26.83 -31.16
CA ASP A 423 18.97 25.73 -30.29
C ASP A 423 18.04 25.54 -29.08
N ILE A 424 17.91 24.30 -28.62
CA ILE A 424 17.09 23.94 -27.45
C ILE A 424 17.96 24.04 -26.19
N THR A 425 17.57 24.91 -25.26
CA THR A 425 18.21 25.01 -23.94
C THR A 425 17.41 24.22 -22.91
N ILE A 426 18.12 23.47 -22.07
CA ILE A 426 17.56 22.72 -20.94
C ILE A 426 18.17 23.32 -19.68
N LEU A 427 17.31 23.74 -18.74
CA LEU A 427 17.73 24.18 -17.41
C LEU A 427 17.25 23.16 -16.37
N GLU A 428 18.15 22.78 -15.47
CA GLU A 428 17.87 21.80 -14.43
C GLU A 428 17.61 22.47 -13.08
N MET A 429 16.77 21.83 -12.26
CA MET A 429 16.36 22.33 -10.96
C MET A 429 16.40 21.25 -9.90
N THR A 430 16.82 21.67 -8.70
CA THR A 430 16.84 20.84 -7.50
C THR A 430 15.99 21.40 -6.39
N GLU A 431 15.53 20.51 -5.51
CA GLU A 431 14.89 20.90 -4.27
C GLU A 431 15.94 21.36 -3.26
N ASP A 432 15.79 22.59 -2.76
CA ASP A 432 16.68 23.20 -1.79
C ASP A 432 15.82 23.75 -0.63
N THR A 433 15.70 22.96 0.44
CA THR A 433 14.89 23.33 1.61
C THR A 433 15.45 24.53 2.39
N THR A 434 16.70 24.92 2.14
CA THR A 434 17.31 26.11 2.76
C THR A 434 16.81 27.39 2.10
N ARG A 435 16.37 27.33 0.84
CA ARG A 435 15.81 28.48 0.13
C ARG A 435 14.36 28.75 0.52
N PRO A 436 13.95 30.03 0.58
CA PRO A 436 12.56 30.40 0.88
C PRO A 436 11.57 29.98 -0.22
N THR A 437 12.03 29.74 -1.44
CA THR A 437 11.28 29.20 -2.58
C THR A 437 11.24 27.66 -2.57
N GLY A 438 12.16 27.03 -1.84
CA GLY A 438 12.34 25.60 -1.73
C GLY A 438 13.00 24.94 -2.96
N ILE A 439 13.29 25.67 -4.03
CA ILE A 439 13.92 25.13 -5.25
C ILE A 439 15.03 26.06 -5.71
N ARG A 440 15.94 25.52 -6.53
CA ARG A 440 17.08 26.25 -7.09
C ARG A 440 17.40 25.75 -8.51
N PHE A 441 17.85 26.65 -9.37
CA PHE A 441 18.50 26.28 -10.64
C PHE A 441 19.91 25.72 -10.40
N GLU A 442 20.22 24.58 -11.01
CA GLU A 442 21.56 23.98 -10.90
C GLU A 442 22.60 24.73 -11.74
N ASP A 443 22.19 25.18 -12.92
CA ASP A 443 23.04 25.91 -13.86
C ASP A 443 23.41 27.29 -13.31
N GLN A 444 24.70 27.62 -13.27
CA GLN A 444 25.17 28.92 -12.76
C GLN A 444 24.78 30.09 -13.66
N ASP A 445 24.66 29.85 -14.98
CA ASP A 445 24.39 30.89 -15.97
C ASP A 445 22.90 30.99 -16.35
N TRP A 446 21.99 30.44 -15.53
CA TRP A 446 20.55 30.44 -15.83
C TRP A 446 19.98 31.87 -16.02
N ASP A 447 20.57 32.86 -15.35
CA ASP A 447 20.18 34.27 -15.38
C ASP A 447 20.23 34.88 -16.80
N GLN A 448 21.09 34.36 -17.69
CA GLN A 448 21.17 34.85 -19.08
C GLN A 448 19.86 34.60 -19.86
N TYR A 449 19.10 33.58 -19.45
CA TYR A 449 17.84 33.18 -20.08
C TYR A 449 16.60 33.85 -19.47
N LEU A 450 16.78 34.84 -18.59
CA LEU A 450 15.68 35.61 -18.00
C LEU A 450 14.66 36.15 -19.02
N PRO A 451 15.02 36.61 -20.25
CA PRO A 451 14.05 37.03 -21.24
C PRO A 451 13.04 35.93 -21.63
N CYS A 452 13.47 34.67 -21.68
CA CYS A 452 12.64 33.51 -21.98
C CYS A 452 11.86 33.03 -20.74
N LEU A 453 12.50 33.07 -19.57
CA LEU A 453 11.91 32.62 -18.31
C LEU A 453 10.87 33.60 -17.74
N LYS A 454 10.98 34.91 -18.00
CA LYS A 454 10.04 35.91 -17.48
C LYS A 454 8.59 35.68 -17.94
N PRO A 455 8.29 35.54 -19.25
CA PRO A 455 6.95 35.16 -19.71
C PRO A 455 6.42 33.90 -19.04
N LEU A 456 7.27 32.87 -18.88
CA LEU A 456 6.91 31.61 -18.22
C LEU A 456 6.58 31.84 -16.74
N GLY A 457 7.47 32.46 -15.98
CA GLY A 457 7.29 32.72 -14.55
C GLY A 457 6.05 33.57 -14.25
N LEU A 458 5.84 34.63 -15.02
CA LEU A 458 4.63 35.47 -14.89
C LEU A 458 3.37 34.65 -15.16
N ASN A 459 3.37 33.87 -16.23
CA ASN A 459 2.27 33.01 -16.61
C ASN A 459 1.94 31.98 -15.52
N LEU A 460 2.96 31.29 -14.99
CA LEU A 460 2.79 30.34 -13.90
C LEU A 460 2.15 31.02 -12.69
N LEU A 461 2.63 32.18 -12.28
CA LEU A 461 2.11 32.89 -11.10
C LEU A 461 0.67 33.38 -11.30
N LEU A 462 0.35 33.98 -12.45
CA LEU A 462 -1.00 34.43 -12.77
C LEU A 462 -1.99 33.28 -12.84
N ASN A 463 -1.55 32.09 -13.26
CA ASN A 463 -2.42 30.92 -13.34
C ASN A 463 -2.46 30.09 -12.06
N THR A 464 -1.85 30.54 -10.96
CA THR A 464 -1.91 29.85 -9.68
C THR A 464 -2.96 30.44 -8.75
N ASN A 465 -3.52 29.61 -7.88
CA ASN A 465 -4.51 30.03 -6.89
C ASN A 465 -4.19 29.56 -5.46
N CYS A 466 -2.90 29.29 -5.22
CA CYS A 466 -2.36 28.96 -3.90
C CYS A 466 -2.28 30.16 -2.93
N GLY A 467 -2.82 31.31 -3.34
CA GLY A 467 -2.82 32.55 -2.55
C GLY A 467 -1.61 33.45 -2.80
N VAL A 468 -0.79 33.17 -3.82
CA VAL A 468 0.36 34.00 -4.19
C VAL A 468 -0.05 35.41 -4.59
N LEU A 469 -1.17 35.58 -5.30
CA LEU A 469 -1.76 36.90 -5.56
C LEU A 469 -2.16 37.67 -4.28
N ARG A 470 -2.32 36.96 -3.16
CA ARG A 470 -2.60 37.52 -1.82
C ARG A 470 -1.33 37.59 -0.95
N GLY A 471 -0.15 37.41 -1.53
CA GLY A 471 1.14 37.41 -0.82
C GLY A 471 1.45 36.15 -0.03
N ARG A 472 0.67 35.06 -0.17
CA ARG A 472 0.99 33.79 0.50
C ARG A 472 2.19 33.12 -0.18
N ARG A 473 3.20 32.77 0.61
CA ARG A 473 4.35 31.97 0.18
C ARG A 473 4.18 30.55 0.68
N LYS A 474 4.44 29.58 -0.20
CA LYS A 474 4.44 28.16 0.13
C LYS A 474 5.81 27.59 -0.21
N VAL A 475 6.43 26.95 0.78
CA VAL A 475 7.75 26.33 0.66
C VAL A 475 7.61 24.88 0.14
N GLU A 476 6.54 24.20 0.56
CA GLU A 476 6.27 22.81 0.20
C GLU A 476 5.53 22.67 -1.14
N ASN A 477 5.73 21.51 -1.77
CA ASN A 477 4.94 21.05 -2.90
C ASN A 477 3.46 21.02 -2.56
N HIS A 478 2.63 21.60 -3.42
CA HIS A 478 1.20 21.67 -3.17
C HIS A 478 0.40 21.69 -4.47
N ARG A 479 -0.88 21.35 -4.34
CA ARG A 479 -1.81 21.35 -5.46
C ARG A 479 -2.37 22.74 -5.73
N ARG A 480 -2.56 23.03 -7.00
CA ARG A 480 -3.37 24.12 -7.54
C ARG A 480 -4.81 23.63 -7.63
N ARG A 481 -5.77 24.42 -7.13
CA ARG A 481 -7.19 24.12 -7.38
C ARG A 481 -7.50 24.59 -8.80
N VAL A 482 -7.91 23.71 -9.70
CA VAL A 482 -8.24 24.12 -11.08
C VAL A 482 -9.74 24.05 -11.26
N SER A 483 -10.35 25.06 -11.89
CA SER A 483 -11.79 25.00 -12.22
C SER A 483 -12.14 23.78 -13.08
N LEU A 484 -11.18 23.27 -13.87
CA LEU A 484 -11.30 22.02 -14.63
C LEU A 484 -11.59 20.80 -13.74
N GLN A 485 -11.10 20.77 -12.50
CA GLN A 485 -11.36 19.67 -11.54
C GLN A 485 -12.81 19.62 -11.09
N LEU A 486 -13.63 20.65 -11.35
CA LEU A 486 -15.05 20.56 -11.05
C LEU A 486 -15.76 19.57 -11.96
N TYR A 487 -15.31 19.41 -13.22
CA TYR A 487 -16.05 18.72 -14.27
C TYR A 487 -15.53 17.32 -14.59
N GLY A 488 -14.30 17.01 -14.19
CA GLY A 488 -13.66 15.71 -14.41
C GLY A 488 -12.33 15.57 -13.67
N LYS A 489 -11.85 14.33 -13.57
CA LYS A 489 -10.51 14.01 -13.07
C LYS A 489 -9.45 14.58 -14.00
N THR A 490 -8.42 15.19 -13.43
CA THR A 490 -7.27 15.74 -14.16
C THR A 490 -6.00 15.05 -13.71
N GLN A 491 -5.03 14.87 -14.60
CA GLN A 491 -3.77 14.20 -14.24
C GLN A 491 -3.01 14.94 -13.12
N PRO A 492 -2.29 14.22 -12.22
CA PRO A 492 -1.55 14.83 -11.12
C PRO A 492 -0.60 15.97 -11.54
N ALA A 493 0.10 15.82 -12.68
CA ALA A 493 0.99 16.85 -13.23
C ALA A 493 0.26 18.18 -13.61
N ARG A 494 -1.05 18.13 -13.86
CA ARG A 494 -1.89 19.32 -14.09
C ARG A 494 -2.39 19.93 -12.79
N GLN A 495 -2.32 19.18 -11.69
CA GLN A 495 -2.73 19.62 -10.37
C GLN A 495 -1.58 20.22 -9.55
N SER A 496 -0.32 20.04 -9.93
CA SER A 496 0.81 20.64 -9.21
C SER A 496 0.86 22.16 -9.43
N CYS A 497 1.16 22.89 -8.36
CA CYS A 497 1.30 24.33 -8.39
C CYS A 497 2.77 24.71 -8.60
N LEU A 498 3.06 25.42 -9.70
CA LEU A 498 4.43 25.81 -10.07
C LEU A 498 4.79 27.24 -9.62
N CYS A 499 4.15 27.74 -8.55
CA CYS A 499 4.42 29.10 -8.09
C CYS A 499 5.84 29.26 -7.50
N ARG A 500 6.44 28.18 -7.00
CA ARG A 500 7.83 28.15 -6.52
C ARG A 500 8.79 28.57 -7.63
N LEU A 501 8.60 28.05 -8.84
CA LEU A 501 9.39 28.39 -10.03
C LEU A 501 9.26 29.86 -10.40
N GLY A 502 8.03 30.40 -10.45
CA GLY A 502 7.85 31.83 -10.72
C GLY A 502 8.56 32.72 -9.69
N LYS A 503 8.61 32.29 -8.42
CA LYS A 503 9.33 33.02 -7.37
C LYS A 503 10.84 32.90 -7.50
N GLU A 504 11.34 31.74 -7.90
CA GLU A 504 12.77 31.50 -8.13
C GLU A 504 13.31 32.34 -9.31
N ILE A 505 12.51 32.51 -10.36
CA ILE A 505 12.82 33.42 -11.49
C ILE A 505 12.91 34.91 -11.05
N GLY A 506 12.47 35.24 -9.83
CA GLY A 506 12.63 36.58 -9.24
C GLY A 506 11.36 37.45 -9.22
N PHE A 507 10.17 36.90 -9.49
CA PHE A 507 8.93 37.67 -9.47
C PHE A 507 8.48 38.07 -8.05
N THR A 508 8.40 39.37 -7.81
CA THR A 508 7.86 39.91 -6.56
C THR A 508 6.33 39.87 -6.54
N ASP A 509 5.74 39.95 -5.34
CA ASP A 509 4.28 39.97 -5.19
C ASP A 509 3.65 41.24 -5.80
N ASP A 510 4.41 42.34 -5.90
CA ASP A 510 3.94 43.60 -6.47
C ASP A 510 3.80 43.55 -7.99
N ALA A 511 4.63 42.76 -8.68
CA ALA A 511 4.54 42.55 -10.12
C ALA A 511 3.22 41.88 -10.55
N LEU A 512 2.54 41.18 -9.63
CA LEU A 512 1.26 40.52 -9.92
C LEU A 512 0.06 41.44 -9.69
N LYS A 513 0.19 42.46 -8.83
CA LYS A 513 -0.88 43.42 -8.51
C LYS A 513 -1.26 44.31 -9.69
N THR A 514 -0.38 44.43 -10.69
CA THR A 514 -0.63 45.19 -11.92
C THR A 514 -1.59 44.49 -12.86
N PHE A 515 -1.90 43.21 -12.66
CA PHE A 515 -2.78 42.43 -13.53
C PHE A 515 -4.13 42.16 -12.87
N VAL A 516 -5.20 42.42 -13.61
CA VAL A 516 -6.58 42.09 -13.23
C VAL A 516 -7.10 40.99 -14.11
N ARG A 517 -7.63 39.93 -13.50
CA ARG A 517 -8.31 38.86 -14.23
C ARG A 517 -9.67 39.35 -14.73
N ARG A 518 -9.90 39.28 -16.04
CA ARG A 518 -11.15 39.73 -16.68
C ARG A 518 -12.10 38.58 -16.98
N LYS A 519 -11.59 37.50 -17.55
CA LYS A 519 -12.39 36.34 -17.95
C LYS A 519 -11.61 35.06 -17.68
N ASP A 520 -12.33 34.02 -17.27
CA ASP A 520 -11.85 32.64 -17.22
C ASP A 520 -12.68 31.85 -18.24
N ILE A 521 -12.02 31.25 -19.23
CA ILE A 521 -12.63 30.45 -20.29
C ILE A 521 -12.21 29.02 -20.05
N TYR A 522 -13.16 28.11 -19.91
CA TYR A 522 -12.89 26.69 -19.81
C TYR A 522 -13.70 25.95 -20.87
N THR A 523 -13.07 24.98 -21.53
CA THR A 523 -13.74 24.03 -22.42
C THR A 523 -13.58 22.64 -21.86
N PHE A 524 -14.65 21.86 -21.97
CA PHE A 524 -14.72 20.50 -21.46
C PHE A 524 -15.54 19.66 -22.44
N ALA A 525 -14.93 18.63 -23.02
CA ALA A 525 -15.54 17.86 -24.11
C ALA A 525 -15.66 16.36 -23.77
N PRO A 526 -16.62 15.96 -22.91
CA PRO A 526 -16.78 14.59 -22.42
C PRO A 526 -17.27 13.60 -23.49
N TYR A 527 -17.81 14.09 -24.60
CA TYR A 527 -18.31 13.28 -25.72
C TYR A 527 -17.50 13.49 -27.00
N HIS A 528 -16.25 13.97 -26.87
CA HIS A 528 -15.37 14.14 -28.03
C HIS A 528 -15.03 12.79 -28.66
N GLU A 529 -14.95 12.74 -30.00
CA GLU A 529 -14.71 11.51 -30.75
C GLU A 529 -13.39 10.81 -30.37
N CYS A 530 -12.39 11.56 -29.92
CA CYS A 530 -11.12 10.99 -29.44
C CYS A 530 -11.28 10.05 -28.23
N LEU A 531 -12.38 10.16 -27.47
CA LEU A 531 -12.69 9.28 -26.34
C LEU A 531 -13.33 7.95 -26.76
N ALA A 532 -13.70 7.79 -28.03
CA ALA A 532 -14.29 6.55 -28.56
C ALA A 532 -13.24 5.48 -28.89
N GLY A 533 -11.96 5.86 -29.03
CA GLY A 533 -10.85 4.94 -29.28
C GLY A 533 -10.39 4.16 -28.03
N PRO A 534 -9.66 3.05 -28.20
CA PRO A 534 -9.01 2.37 -27.09
C PRO A 534 -8.02 3.31 -26.40
N LEU A 535 -8.07 3.36 -25.07
CA LEU A 535 -7.17 4.17 -24.26
C LEU A 535 -5.73 3.72 -24.50
N ARG A 536 -4.89 4.59 -25.08
CA ARG A 536 -3.44 4.37 -25.16
C ARG A 536 -2.77 4.50 -23.78
N ASN A 537 -3.42 5.23 -22.87
CA ASN A 537 -2.89 5.56 -21.54
C ASN A 537 -3.60 4.81 -20.43
N TYR A 538 -2.86 4.48 -19.37
CA TYR A 538 -3.39 3.84 -18.15
C TYR A 538 -4.46 4.66 -17.41
N GLN A 539 -4.70 5.93 -17.78
CA GLN A 539 -5.67 6.81 -17.12
C GLN A 539 -6.60 7.50 -18.14
N PHE A 540 -7.91 7.47 -17.86
CA PHE A 540 -8.93 8.17 -18.63
C PHE A 540 -8.95 9.66 -18.25
N GLU A 541 -8.80 10.56 -19.23
CA GLU A 541 -8.92 12.00 -19.04
C GLU A 541 -9.81 12.61 -20.13
N ILE A 542 -10.60 13.61 -19.74
CA ILE A 542 -11.48 14.31 -20.68
C ILE A 542 -10.74 15.49 -21.30
N PRO A 543 -10.81 15.65 -22.64
CA PRO A 543 -10.28 16.80 -23.34
C PRO A 543 -10.80 18.10 -22.71
N SER A 544 -9.85 18.88 -22.19
CA SER A 544 -10.16 20.07 -21.40
C SER A 544 -9.14 21.17 -21.63
N MET A 545 -9.65 22.39 -21.83
CA MET A 545 -8.84 23.61 -21.95
C MET A 545 -9.22 24.58 -20.83
N LEU A 546 -8.23 25.22 -20.22
CA LEU A 546 -8.44 26.40 -19.39
C LEU A 546 -7.63 27.56 -19.96
N SER A 547 -8.29 28.69 -20.21
CA SER A 547 -7.69 29.95 -20.60
C SER A 547 -8.13 31.09 -19.69
N ASN A 548 -7.18 31.72 -19.01
CA ASN A 548 -7.46 32.93 -18.22
C ASN A 548 -7.04 34.15 -19.03
N VAL A 549 -7.82 35.24 -18.95
CA VAL A 549 -7.56 36.51 -19.63
C VAL A 549 -7.30 37.58 -18.57
N TYR A 550 -6.12 38.20 -18.64
CA TYR A 550 -5.69 39.27 -17.74
C TYR A 550 -5.61 40.62 -18.47
N GLU A 551 -5.78 41.72 -17.75
CA GLU A 551 -5.55 43.08 -18.23
C GLU A 551 -4.54 43.79 -17.32
N GLU A 552 -3.59 44.52 -17.92
CA GLU A 552 -2.58 45.28 -17.18
C GLU A 552 -3.10 46.69 -16.86
N MET A 553 -3.10 47.06 -15.58
CA MET A 553 -3.68 48.33 -15.11
C MET A 553 -2.92 49.59 -15.55
N LYS A 554 -1.59 49.51 -15.75
CA LYS A 554 -0.73 50.71 -15.93
C LYS A 554 -0.59 51.17 -17.37
N SER A 555 -0.76 50.29 -18.35
CA SER A 555 -0.46 50.61 -19.75
C SER A 555 -1.70 50.96 -20.58
N GLY A 556 -2.92 50.76 -20.06
CA GLY A 556 -4.17 50.89 -20.84
C GLY A 556 -4.28 49.91 -22.02
N THR A 557 -3.24 49.08 -22.20
CA THR A 557 -3.16 48.06 -23.22
C THR A 557 -3.92 46.83 -22.72
N ARG A 558 -5.01 46.50 -23.40
CA ARG A 558 -5.65 45.19 -23.27
C ARG A 558 -4.68 44.17 -23.85
N LEU A 559 -3.81 43.62 -23.01
CA LEU A 559 -2.98 42.46 -23.34
C LEU A 559 -3.87 41.23 -23.16
N PRO A 560 -4.46 40.62 -24.20
CA PRO A 560 -5.06 39.31 -24.06
C PRO A 560 -3.94 38.33 -23.76
N THR A 561 -3.58 38.17 -22.50
CA THR A 561 -2.75 37.05 -22.09
C THR A 561 -3.66 35.85 -22.09
N VAL A 562 -3.92 35.26 -23.27
CA VAL A 562 -4.64 33.99 -23.40
C VAL A 562 -3.68 32.93 -22.93
N VAL A 563 -3.77 32.53 -21.67
CA VAL A 563 -3.01 31.38 -21.18
C VAL A 563 -3.86 30.14 -21.26
N GLY A 564 -3.86 29.49 -22.42
CA GLY A 564 -4.51 28.21 -22.60
C GLY A 564 -3.62 27.06 -22.11
N ARG A 565 -4.17 26.19 -21.27
CA ARG A 565 -3.63 24.84 -21.03
C ARG A 565 -4.57 23.82 -21.65
N ALA A 566 -4.16 23.20 -22.76
CA ALA A 566 -4.91 22.16 -23.45
C ALA A 566 -4.39 20.76 -23.09
N SER A 567 -5.24 19.74 -23.20
CA SER A 567 -4.87 18.33 -23.10
C SER A 567 -4.82 17.69 -24.48
N GLY A 568 -3.69 17.07 -24.82
CA GLY A 568 -3.51 16.09 -25.89
C GLY A 568 -2.44 15.10 -25.43
N ASP A 569 -2.60 13.82 -25.80
CA ASP A 569 -1.78 12.65 -25.41
C ASP A 569 -0.46 12.99 -24.70
N ASP A 570 -0.37 12.63 -23.42
CA ASP A 570 0.80 12.73 -22.52
C ASP A 570 1.35 14.12 -22.17
N PHE A 571 0.90 15.21 -22.80
CA PHE A 571 1.49 16.53 -22.59
C PHE A 571 0.48 17.61 -22.19
N GLY A 572 0.81 18.34 -21.11
CA GLY A 572 0.07 19.53 -20.69
C GLY A 572 0.74 20.80 -21.22
N PHE A 573 0.29 21.32 -22.35
CA PHE A 573 0.87 22.52 -22.97
C PHE A 573 0.47 23.79 -22.23
N VAL A 574 1.44 24.63 -21.85
CA VAL A 574 1.16 25.98 -21.33
C VAL A 574 1.51 26.98 -22.43
N LEU A 575 0.51 27.48 -23.15
CA LEU A 575 0.73 28.51 -24.16
C LEU A 575 0.39 29.87 -23.55
N GLY A 576 1.34 30.81 -23.53
CA GLY A 576 1.10 32.19 -23.11
C GLY A 576 1.39 33.15 -24.27
N LEU A 577 0.35 33.76 -24.83
CA LEU A 577 0.53 34.81 -25.84
C LEU A 577 0.63 36.17 -25.13
N LEU A 578 1.80 36.80 -25.19
CA LEU A 578 1.98 38.20 -24.82
C LEU A 578 1.88 39.04 -26.11
N GLY A 579 0.80 39.80 -26.25
CA GLY A 579 0.60 40.66 -27.42
C GLY A 579 1.70 41.72 -27.53
N ARG A 580 2.23 41.94 -28.75
CA ARG A 580 3.17 43.02 -29.05
C ARG A 580 2.43 44.36 -29.01
N GLN A 581 3.08 45.40 -28.47
CA GLN A 581 2.53 46.77 -28.38
C GLN A 581 1.96 47.24 -29.73
N GLY A 582 0.67 47.64 -29.76
CA GLY A 582 0.09 48.41 -30.88
C GLY A 582 -1.21 47.90 -31.55
N ALA A 583 -1.78 46.75 -31.17
CA ALA A 583 -3.02 46.27 -31.80
C ALA A 583 -4.28 46.71 -31.04
N SER A 584 -5.20 47.44 -31.71
CA SER A 584 -6.48 47.86 -31.13
C SER A 584 -7.46 46.68 -31.00
N TYR A 585 -8.09 46.56 -29.84
CA TYR A 585 -8.99 45.45 -29.46
C TYR A 585 -10.42 45.68 -29.99
N ASP A 586 -10.91 44.82 -30.89
CA ASP A 586 -12.30 44.84 -31.41
C ASP A 586 -12.99 43.48 -31.15
N GLU A 587 -14.31 43.41 -30.95
CA GLU A 587 -15.02 42.16 -30.57
C GLU A 587 -14.86 41.03 -31.61
N ARG A 588 -14.63 41.37 -32.89
CA ARG A 588 -14.30 40.40 -33.95
C ARG A 588 -12.93 39.73 -33.78
N SER A 589 -12.02 40.35 -33.01
CA SER A 589 -10.71 39.78 -32.70
C SER A 589 -10.79 38.62 -31.68
N GLU A 590 -11.82 38.57 -30.81
CA GLU A 590 -12.03 37.42 -29.91
C GLU A 590 -12.25 36.11 -30.70
N ILE A 591 -12.99 36.18 -31.82
CA ILE A 591 -13.25 35.05 -32.73
C ILE A 591 -11.97 34.67 -33.51
N PHE A 592 -11.18 35.66 -33.92
CA PHE A 592 -9.94 35.45 -34.65
C PHE A 592 -8.87 34.76 -33.78
N TYR A 593 -8.70 35.17 -32.52
CA TYR A 593 -7.86 34.47 -31.56
C TYR A 593 -8.39 33.06 -31.27
N TYR A 594 -9.71 32.86 -31.20
CA TYR A 594 -10.34 31.54 -31.03
C TYR A 594 -9.99 30.56 -32.17
N TYR A 595 -10.09 31.02 -33.43
CA TYR A 595 -9.75 30.23 -34.62
C TYR A 595 -8.24 30.03 -34.77
N TYR A 596 -7.42 31.05 -34.46
CA TYR A 596 -5.97 30.94 -34.52
C TYR A 596 -5.41 30.01 -33.44
N PHE A 597 -6.03 29.97 -32.25
CA PHE A 597 -5.68 29.06 -31.16
C PHE A 597 -6.10 27.61 -31.47
N TYR A 598 -7.28 27.39 -32.04
CA TYR A 598 -7.69 26.08 -32.57
C TYR A 598 -6.78 25.62 -33.72
N ALA A 599 -6.39 26.53 -34.62
CA ALA A 599 -5.46 26.27 -35.70
C ALA A 599 -4.03 26.03 -35.19
N LEU A 600 -3.60 26.66 -34.08
CA LEU A 600 -2.30 26.40 -33.44
C LEU A 600 -2.27 25.08 -32.68
N ILE A 601 -3.38 24.66 -32.06
CA ILE A 601 -3.50 23.33 -31.45
C ILE A 601 -3.51 22.26 -32.55
N ALA A 602 -4.30 22.46 -33.61
CA ALA A 602 -4.32 21.56 -34.76
C ALA A 602 -2.98 21.49 -35.50
N LYS A 603 -2.28 22.63 -35.67
CA LYS A 603 -0.94 22.68 -36.27
C LYS A 603 0.15 22.21 -35.31
N GLY A 604 0.06 22.45 -34.01
CA GLY A 604 1.02 21.97 -33.01
C GLY A 604 1.03 20.43 -32.91
N LEU A 605 -0.16 19.82 -33.01
CA LEU A 605 -0.32 18.37 -33.19
C LEU A 605 0.29 17.85 -34.51
N LEU A 606 0.22 18.64 -35.60
CA LEU A 606 0.83 18.29 -36.90
C LEU A 606 2.35 18.53 -36.96
N VAL A 607 2.88 19.54 -36.26
CA VAL A 607 4.30 19.93 -36.27
C VAL A 607 5.15 18.99 -35.40
N LEU A 608 4.57 18.32 -34.39
CA LEU A 608 5.25 17.32 -33.57
C LEU A 608 5.16 15.89 -34.12
N GLN A 609 4.33 15.64 -35.14
CA GLN A 609 4.18 14.33 -35.77
C GLN A 609 5.50 13.76 -36.38
N PRO A 610 6.43 14.58 -36.90
CA PRO A 610 7.77 14.12 -37.30
C PRO A 610 8.75 13.92 -36.12
N LEU A 611 8.56 14.62 -35.00
CA LEU A 611 9.42 14.50 -33.81
C LEU A 611 9.10 13.26 -32.96
N LEU A 612 7.84 12.79 -33.01
CA LEU A 612 7.37 11.60 -32.29
C LEU A 612 7.57 10.28 -33.06
N THR A 613 8.07 10.32 -34.30
CA THR A 613 8.33 9.12 -35.13
C THR A 613 9.78 8.65 -35.11
N HIS A 614 10.65 9.36 -34.38
CA HIS A 614 12.02 8.96 -34.07
C HIS A 614 12.20 8.76 -32.56
N SER A 615 11.55 7.73 -32.02
CA SER A 615 11.98 7.02 -30.80
C SER A 615 11.53 5.57 -30.90
#